data_AF-A0A0U1D111-F1
#
_entry.id   AF-A0A0U1D111-F1
#
_cell.length_a   1.000
_cell.length_b   1.000
_cell.length_c   1.000
_cell.angle_alpha   90.00
_cell.angle_beta   90.00
_cell.angle_gamma   90.00
#
_symmetry.space_group_name_H-M   'P 1'
#
loop_
_entity.id
_entity.type
_entity.pdbx_description
1 polymer ?
#
loop_
_entity_poly.entity_id
_entity_poly.type
_entity_poly.pdbx_seq_one_letter_code
_entity_poly.pdbx_strand_id
1 'polypeptide(L)' 'MALGRGKAEAVHHLVEGAVSAMWPATVLQHHPHVTVLLDDAAAQRLQLVDYYRETYRSKPDWQGL' A
#
# COMPACT_ATOMS: atom_id res chain seq x y z
N MET A 1 -3.81 7.97 1.05
CA MET A 1 -2.85 8.69 0.17
C MET A 1 -1.60 8.98 0.97
N ALA A 2 -0.40 8.74 0.44
CA ALA A 2 0.88 9.09 1.08
C ALA A 2 1.87 9.61 0.04
N LEU A 3 2.61 10.66 0.39
CA LEU A 3 3.53 11.38 -0.49
C LEU A 3 4.87 11.59 0.22
N GLY A 4 5.96 11.41 -0.52
CA GLY A 4 7.31 11.70 -0.08
C GLY A 4 7.96 10.61 0.79
N ARG A 5 9.30 10.66 0.84
CA ARG A 5 10.14 9.67 1.53
C ARG A 5 9.83 9.47 3.02
N GLY A 6 9.35 10.52 3.69
CA GLY A 6 9.04 10.47 5.12
C GLY A 6 7.88 9.55 5.48
N LYS A 7 7.13 9.07 4.48
CA LYS A 7 6.04 8.11 4.66
C LYS A 7 6.42 6.68 4.30
N ALA A 8 7.61 6.45 3.74
CA ALA A 8 7.97 5.16 3.17
C ALA A 8 8.00 4.01 4.20
N GLU A 9 8.43 4.29 5.43
CA GLU A 9 8.43 3.29 6.51
C GLU A 9 7.00 2.91 6.92
N ALA A 10 6.13 3.90 7.12
CA ALA A 10 4.73 3.68 7.45
C ALA A 10 4.01 2.88 6.35
N VAL A 11 4.33 3.18 5.08
CA VAL A 11 3.78 2.48 3.91
C VAL A 11 4.25 1.03 3.86
N HIS A 12 5.54 0.77 4.12
CA HIS A 12 6.06 -0.60 4.20
C HIS A 12 5.33 -1.40 5.27
N HIS A 13 5.17 -0.86 6.49
CA HIS A 13 4.40 -1.55 7.53
C HIS A 13 2.94 -1.75 7.16
N LEU A 14 2.27 -0.74 6.61
CA LEU A 14 0.88 -0.80 6.18
C LEU A 14 0.63 -1.91 5.14
N VAL A 15 1.50 -2.06 4.15
CA VAL A 15 1.24 -2.91 2.98
C VAL A 15 1.86 -4.31 3.13
N GLU A 16 3.04 -4.42 3.75
CA GLU A 16 3.81 -5.67 3.81
C GLU A 16 4.10 -6.15 5.24
N GLY A 17 3.89 -5.28 6.25
CA GLY A 17 4.15 -5.59 7.65
C GLY A 17 2.99 -6.29 8.35
N ALA A 18 3.26 -6.80 9.56
CA ALA A 18 2.23 -7.37 10.43
C ALA A 18 1.30 -6.29 11.02
N VAL A 19 0.03 -6.66 11.25
CA VAL A 19 -0.94 -5.80 11.92
C VAL A 19 -0.50 -5.54 13.36
N SER A 20 -0.38 -4.26 13.72
CA SER A 20 0.18 -3.83 15.01
C SER A 20 -0.40 -2.49 15.47
N ALA A 21 -0.60 -2.35 16.78
CA ALA A 21 -1.01 -1.10 17.41
C ALA A 21 0.05 0.02 17.28
N MET A 22 1.33 -0.34 17.09
CA MET A 22 2.41 0.63 16.84
C MET A 22 2.27 1.33 15.48
N TRP A 23 1.59 0.68 14.54
CA TRP A 23 1.33 1.20 13.20
C TRP A 23 -0.17 1.11 12.91
N PRO A 24 -0.99 2.04 13.43
CA PRO A 24 -2.46 1.92 13.38
C PRO A 24 -3.03 1.73 11.98
N ALA A 25 -2.35 2.25 10.96
CA ALA A 25 -2.75 2.09 9.55
C ALA A 25 -2.85 0.60 9.14
N THR A 26 -2.06 -0.28 9.74
CA THR A 26 -2.04 -1.72 9.41
C THR A 26 -3.39 -2.41 9.62
N VAL A 27 -4.29 -1.86 10.44
CA VAL A 27 -5.67 -2.37 10.59
C VAL A 27 -6.43 -2.42 9.26
N LEU A 28 -6.06 -1.56 8.30
CA LEU A 28 -6.66 -1.53 6.96
C LEU A 28 -6.45 -2.84 6.19
N GLN A 29 -5.46 -3.66 6.53
CA GLN A 29 -5.28 -4.99 5.93
C GLN A 29 -6.46 -5.93 6.20
N HIS A 30 -7.24 -5.69 7.26
CA HIS A 30 -8.46 -6.44 7.57
C HIS A 30 -9.73 -5.83 6.95
N HIS A 31 -9.63 -4.67 6.31
CA HIS A 31 -10.77 -4.04 5.68
C HIS A 31 -10.98 -4.65 4.28
N PRO A 32 -12.22 -5.07 3.93
CA PRO A 32 -12.49 -5.82 2.70
C PRO A 32 -12.24 -5.02 1.41
N HIS A 33 -12.18 -3.69 1.50
CA HIS A 33 -11.99 -2.82 0.34
C HIS A 33 -11.12 -1.61 0.69
N VAL A 34 -9.87 -1.59 0.23
CA VAL A 34 -8.91 -0.50 0.50
C VAL A 34 -8.12 -0.18 -0.76
N THR A 35 -7.99 1.12 -1.01
CA THR A 35 -7.14 1.67 -2.07
C THR A 35 -6.06 2.56 -1.44
N VAL A 36 -4.79 2.23 -1.66
CA VAL A 36 -3.65 3.01 -1.15
C VAL A 36 -2.94 3.69 -2.32
N LEU A 37 -3.10 5.01 -2.43
CA LEU A 37 -2.41 5.82 -3.44
C LEU A 37 -1.07 6.36 -2.90
N LEU A 38 0.00 6.09 -3.62
CA LEU A 38 1.39 6.39 -3.24
C LEU A 38 2.13 7.06 -4.40
N ASP A 39 3.10 7.93 -4.10
CA ASP A 39 4.15 8.31 -5.05
C ASP A 39 5.35 7.34 -4.96
N ASP A 40 6.27 7.43 -5.93
CA ASP A 40 7.46 6.57 -5.95
C ASP A 40 8.34 6.74 -4.70
N ALA A 41 8.40 7.95 -4.14
CA ALA A 41 9.16 8.23 -2.93
C ALA A 41 8.55 7.55 -1.68
N ALA A 42 7.23 7.48 -1.54
CA ALA A 42 6.57 6.75 -0.46
C ALA A 42 6.59 5.23 -0.71
N ALA A 43 6.62 4.78 -1.96
CA ALA A 43 6.69 3.36 -2.31
C ALA A 43 8.10 2.76 -2.23
N GLN A 44 9.16 3.56 -2.09
CA GLN A 44 10.57 3.13 -2.22
C GLN A 44 11.01 2.00 -1.28
N ARG A 45 10.30 1.75 -0.18
CA ARG A 45 10.61 0.69 0.80
C ARG A 45 9.78 -0.59 0.60
N LEU A 46 8.87 -0.60 -0.37
CA LEU A 46 8.09 -1.79 -0.70
C LEU A 46 8.97 -2.80 -1.44
N GLN A 47 8.96 -4.05 -0.97
CA GLN A 47 9.69 -5.14 -1.60
C GLN A 47 8.98 -5.66 -2.85
N LEU A 48 7.65 -5.59 -2.88
CA LEU A 48 6.80 -6.15 -3.93
C LEU A 48 6.23 -5.06 -4.85
N VAL A 49 6.92 -3.93 -5.02
CA VAL A 49 6.42 -2.78 -5.80
C VAL A 49 6.01 -3.16 -7.24
N ASP A 50 6.79 -4.02 -7.90
CA ASP A 50 6.50 -4.47 -9.26
C ASP A 50 5.27 -5.39 -9.31
N TYR A 51 5.10 -6.25 -8.31
CA TYR A 51 3.90 -7.08 -8.19
C TYR A 51 2.63 -6.22 -8.02
N TYR A 52 2.67 -5.17 -7.19
CA TYR A 52 1.53 -4.27 -7.01
C TYR A 52 1.19 -3.51 -8.29
N ARG A 53 2.20 -3.05 -9.04
CA ARG A 53 2.01 -2.38 -10.33
C ARG A 53 1.36 -3.31 -11.35
N GLU A 54 1.84 -4.55 -11.44
CA GLU A 54 1.31 -5.53 -12.39
C GLU A 54 -0.12 -5.96 -12.04
N THR A 55 -0.39 -6.19 -10.75
CA THR A 55 -1.73 -6.51 -10.26
C THR A 55 -2.72 -5.40 -10.58
N TYR A 56 -2.30 -4.13 -10.43
CA TYR A 56 -3.16 -3.00 -10.78
C TYR A 56 -3.40 -2.88 -12.29
N ARG A 57 -2.39 -3.13 -13.13
CA ARG A 57 -2.54 -3.14 -14.60
C ARG A 57 -3.45 -4.26 -15.10
N SER A 58 -3.37 -5.42 -14.44
CA SER A 58 -4.20 -6.59 -14.75
C SER A 58 -5.59 -6.52 -14.12
N LYS A 59 -5.92 -5.45 -13.38
CA LYS A 59 -7.22 -5.29 -12.72
C LYS A 59 -8.32 -5.18 -13.80
N PRO A 60 -9.38 -6.00 -13.74
CA PRO A 60 -10.46 -5.92 -14.71
C PRO A 60 -11.20 -4.58 -14.67
N ASP A 61 -11.63 -4.09 -15.82
CA ASP A 61 -12.30 -2.77 -15.95
C ASP A 61 -13.59 -2.64 -15.13
N TRP A 62 -14.27 -3.76 -14.82
CA TRP A 62 -15.48 -3.78 -14.00
C TRP A 62 -15.20 -3.56 -12.51
N GLN A 63 -13.96 -3.75 -12.06
CA GLN A 63 -13.57 -3.60 -10.67
C GLN A 63 -13.08 -2.17 -10.44
N GLY A 64 -14.02 -1.28 -10.14
CA GLY A 64 -13.76 0.14 -9.81
C GLY A 64 -12.79 0.35 -8.64
N LEU A 65 -12.38 1.60 -8.41
CA LEU A 65 -11.52 2.02 -7.29
C LEU A 65 -12.30 2.30 -6.00
#